data_AF-A0A1V5FY88-F1
#
_entry.id   AF-A0A1V5FY88-F1
#
_cell.length_a   1.000
_cell.length_b   1.000
_cell.length_c   1.000
_cell.angle_alpha   90.00
_cell.angle_beta   90.00
_cell.angle_gamma   90.00
#
_symmetry.space_group_name_H-M   'P 1'
#
loop_
_entity.id
_entity.type
_entity.pdbx_description
1 polymer ?
#
loop_
_entity_poly.entity_id
_entity_poly.type
_entity_poly.pdbx_seq_one_letter_code
_entity_poly.pdbx_strand_id
1 'polypeptide(L)'
;MWTFDRPSLPFGRAVLATVLLTLAMLAHAMESFSALPPEEQRVLMPFAEQWNGLSEETRASLRNGAQRWQQMSPEQRHAAAERLARWRDYSPERRAQARERFRQYRALPPEQRARLQRRFAQFQNLPPEQRARMRARFERMSPAERRAFHQGARLGAAAAGRPAGLLADLPPHERRATREMIQQLTPQSKRALRRRVEAATPEEGRALLQRMRDLSPEQREAELQR
;
A
#
# COMPACT_ATOMS: atom_id res chain seq x y z
N MET A 1 -47.01 -73.99 -10.56
CA MET A 1 -46.28 -73.68 -11.81
C MET A 1 -45.84 -72.23 -11.69
N TRP A 2 -44.54 -71.99 -11.57
CA TRP A 2 -43.96 -70.65 -11.40
C TRP A 2 -43.85 -69.96 -12.76
N THR A 3 -44.34 -68.72 -12.87
CA THR A 3 -43.90 -67.78 -13.91
C THR A 3 -43.80 -66.39 -13.27
N PHE A 4 -42.57 -65.93 -13.08
CA PHE A 4 -42.27 -64.51 -12.89
C PHE A 4 -42.58 -63.79 -14.20
N ASP A 5 -43.29 -62.68 -14.13
CA ASP A 5 -43.23 -61.66 -15.17
C ASP A 5 -42.92 -60.31 -14.54
N ARG A 6 -41.83 -59.68 -15.01
CA ARG A 6 -41.33 -58.37 -14.58
C ARG A 6 -41.17 -57.54 -15.84
N PRO A 7 -42.00 -56.52 -16.08
CA PRO A 7 -41.68 -55.52 -17.09
C PRO A 7 -40.85 -54.37 -16.48
N SER A 8 -39.61 -54.35 -16.95
CA SER A 8 -38.62 -53.29 -17.10
C SER A 8 -39.08 -51.83 -16.90
N LEU A 9 -38.44 -51.15 -15.94
CA LEU A 9 -38.37 -49.68 -15.92
C LEU A 9 -37.46 -49.18 -17.08
N PRO A 10 -37.80 -48.04 -17.73
CA PRO A 10 -37.09 -47.53 -18.90
C PRO A 10 -35.74 -46.87 -18.53
N PHE A 11 -34.69 -47.67 -18.41
CA PHE A 11 -33.32 -47.20 -18.10
C PHE A 11 -32.67 -46.33 -19.19
N GLY A 12 -33.22 -46.23 -20.40
CA GLY A 12 -32.58 -45.56 -21.55
C GLY A 12 -32.60 -44.02 -21.54
N ARG A 13 -33.58 -43.37 -20.89
CA ARG A 13 -33.73 -41.90 -20.96
C ARG A 13 -32.99 -41.15 -19.85
N ALA A 14 -32.75 -41.81 -18.71
CA ALA A 14 -32.03 -41.22 -17.58
C ALA A 14 -30.50 -41.18 -17.79
N VAL A 15 -29.95 -42.13 -18.55
CA VAL A 15 -28.50 -42.18 -18.86
C VAL A 15 -28.10 -41.11 -19.89
N LEU A 16 -28.97 -40.80 -20.85
CA LEU A 16 -28.68 -39.77 -21.87
C LEU A 16 -28.67 -38.35 -21.30
N ALA A 17 -29.55 -38.05 -20.34
CA ALA A 17 -29.61 -36.75 -19.67
C ALA A 17 -28.44 -36.54 -18.70
N THR A 18 -27.93 -37.59 -18.07
CA THR A 18 -26.74 -37.52 -17.20
C THR A 18 -25.44 -37.40 -18.00
N VAL A 19 -25.32 -38.03 -19.16
CA VAL A 19 -24.16 -37.86 -20.07
C VAL A 19 -24.11 -36.47 -20.70
N LEU A 20 -25.25 -35.87 -21.07
CA LEU A 20 -25.30 -34.49 -21.59
C LEU A 20 -25.01 -33.43 -20.52
N LEU A 21 -25.42 -33.66 -19.26
CA LEU A 21 -25.09 -32.75 -18.15
C LEU A 21 -23.62 -32.81 -17.74
N THR A 22 -22.99 -33.99 -17.78
CA THR A 22 -21.55 -34.11 -17.50
C THR A 22 -20.70 -33.52 -18.63
N LEU A 23 -21.12 -33.64 -19.89
CA LEU A 23 -20.45 -33.01 -21.03
C LEU A 23 -20.54 -31.46 -20.98
N ALA A 24 -21.67 -30.92 -20.52
CA ALA A 24 -21.85 -29.47 -20.32
C ALA A 24 -21.00 -28.93 -19.14
N MET A 25 -20.81 -29.70 -18.07
CA MET A 25 -19.90 -29.33 -16.97
C MET A 25 -18.42 -29.41 -17.38
N LEU A 26 -18.04 -30.35 -18.24
CA LEU A 26 -16.70 -30.42 -18.84
C LEU A 26 -16.45 -29.29 -19.83
N ALA A 27 -17.47 -28.82 -20.55
CA ALA A 27 -17.37 -27.66 -21.44
C ALA A 27 -17.18 -26.34 -20.67
N HIS A 28 -17.69 -26.24 -19.43
CA HIS A 28 -17.44 -25.08 -18.56
C HIS A 28 -15.99 -25.02 -18.03
N ALA A 29 -15.22 -26.12 -18.13
CA ALA A 29 -13.84 -26.19 -17.65
C ALA A 29 -12.79 -25.72 -18.69
N MET A 30 -13.17 -25.54 -19.96
CA MET A 30 -12.30 -25.03 -21.02
C MET A 30 -12.99 -23.89 -21.77
N GLU A 31 -13.06 -22.71 -21.16
CA GLU A 31 -13.44 -21.48 -21.88
C GLU A 31 -12.38 -21.23 -22.96
N SER A 32 -12.71 -21.58 -24.21
CA SER A 32 -11.83 -21.43 -25.37
C SER A 32 -11.71 -19.96 -25.75
N PHE A 33 -10.60 -19.57 -26.38
CA PHE A 33 -10.36 -18.17 -26.76
C PHE A 33 -11.51 -17.59 -27.60
N SER A 34 -12.09 -18.40 -28.50
CA SER A 34 -13.20 -18.01 -29.37
C SER A 34 -14.53 -17.76 -28.64
N ALA A 35 -14.67 -18.21 -27.39
CA ALA A 35 -15.85 -17.97 -26.57
C ALA A 35 -15.80 -16.62 -25.83
N LEU A 36 -14.65 -15.94 -25.81
CA LEU A 36 -14.51 -14.63 -25.18
C LEU A 36 -15.32 -13.56 -25.91
N PRO A 37 -15.76 -12.47 -25.24
CA PRO A 37 -16.36 -11.32 -25.92
C PRO A 37 -15.44 -10.77 -27.03
N PRO A 38 -15.96 -10.34 -28.20
CA PRO A 38 -15.14 -9.88 -29.32
C PRO A 38 -14.17 -8.75 -28.97
N GLU A 39 -14.56 -7.87 -28.04
CA GLU A 39 -13.72 -6.80 -27.52
C GLU A 39 -12.56 -7.33 -26.67
N GLU A 40 -12.76 -8.41 -25.91
CA GLU A 40 -11.70 -9.07 -25.13
C GLU A 40 -10.75 -9.82 -26.06
N GLN A 41 -11.29 -10.53 -27.06
CA GLN A 41 -10.51 -11.24 -28.06
C GLN A 41 -9.53 -10.31 -28.79
N ARG A 42 -9.98 -9.12 -29.21
CA ARG A 42 -9.12 -8.15 -29.90
C ARG A 42 -7.91 -7.72 -29.06
N VAL A 43 -8.10 -7.52 -27.75
CA VAL A 43 -7.01 -7.13 -26.85
C VAL A 43 -6.10 -8.31 -26.52
N LEU A 44 -6.66 -9.52 -26.44
CA LEU A 44 -5.97 -10.74 -26.03
C LEU A 44 -5.44 -11.59 -27.19
N MET A 45 -5.56 -11.11 -28.43
CA MET A 45 -5.09 -11.79 -29.64
C MET A 45 -3.65 -12.31 -29.55
N PRO A 46 -2.68 -11.61 -28.92
CA PRO A 46 -1.33 -12.13 -28.75
C PRO A 46 -1.23 -13.42 -27.91
N PHE A 47 -2.27 -13.77 -27.15
CA PHE A 47 -2.34 -14.95 -26.30
C PHE A 47 -3.22 -16.06 -26.88
N ALA A 48 -3.81 -15.86 -28.06
CA ALA A 48 -4.82 -16.77 -28.63
C ALA A 48 -4.31 -18.22 -28.75
N GLU A 49 -3.10 -18.41 -29.28
CA GLU A 49 -2.49 -19.74 -29.48
C GLU A 49 -2.20 -20.47 -28.16
N GLN A 50 -1.80 -19.72 -27.14
CA GLN A 50 -1.40 -20.27 -25.84
C GLN A 50 -2.57 -20.37 -24.86
N TRP A 51 -3.74 -19.82 -25.21
CA TRP A 51 -4.86 -19.59 -24.31
C TRP A 51 -5.27 -20.84 -23.52
N ASN A 52 -5.40 -21.98 -24.21
CA ASN A 52 -5.83 -23.24 -23.61
C ASN A 52 -4.76 -23.87 -22.68
N GLY A 53 -3.50 -23.45 -22.79
CA GLY A 53 -2.41 -23.88 -21.92
C GLY A 53 -2.18 -22.97 -20.70
N LEU A 54 -2.89 -21.84 -20.61
CA LEU A 54 -2.80 -20.94 -19.48
C LEU A 54 -3.60 -21.46 -18.28
N SER A 55 -3.06 -21.25 -17.07
CA SER A 55 -3.83 -21.55 -15.85
C SER A 55 -5.07 -20.66 -15.76
N GLU A 56 -6.09 -21.11 -15.05
CA GLU A 56 -7.33 -20.36 -14.85
C GLU A 56 -7.09 -18.98 -14.24
N GLU A 57 -6.20 -18.89 -13.25
CA GLU A 57 -5.81 -17.60 -12.66
C GLU A 57 -5.18 -16.65 -13.69
N THR A 58 -4.38 -17.19 -14.61
CA THR A 58 -3.74 -16.39 -15.67
C THR A 58 -4.76 -15.90 -16.68
N ARG A 59 -5.67 -16.78 -17.13
CA ARG A 59 -6.79 -16.40 -18.02
C ARG A 59 -7.65 -15.32 -17.39
N ALA A 60 -8.05 -15.49 -16.12
CA ALA A 60 -8.83 -14.50 -15.39
C ALA A 60 -8.08 -13.16 -15.26
N SER A 61 -6.77 -13.16 -15.00
CA SER A 61 -5.96 -11.95 -14.93
C SER A 61 -5.88 -11.21 -16.27
N LEU A 62 -5.70 -11.95 -17.37
CA LEU A 62 -5.68 -11.42 -18.74
C LEU A 62 -7.02 -10.78 -19.11
N ARG A 63 -8.14 -11.47 -18.84
CA ARG A 63 -9.50 -10.94 -19.07
C ARG A 63 -9.76 -9.67 -18.29
N ASN A 64 -9.43 -9.66 -16.99
CA ASN A 64 -9.52 -8.46 -16.16
C ASN A 64 -8.65 -7.31 -16.73
N GLY A 65 -7.50 -7.62 -17.33
CA GLY A 65 -6.67 -6.67 -18.04
C GLY A 65 -7.35 -6.10 -19.29
N ALA A 66 -7.94 -6.96 -20.12
CA ALA A 66 -8.65 -6.59 -21.33
C ALA A 66 -9.88 -5.70 -21.04
N GLN A 67 -10.67 -6.05 -20.03
CA GLN A 67 -11.82 -5.25 -19.60
C GLN A 67 -11.39 -3.85 -19.12
N ARG A 68 -10.33 -3.77 -18.31
CA ARG A 68 -9.77 -2.46 -17.92
C ARG A 68 -9.27 -1.66 -19.12
N TRP A 69 -8.63 -2.31 -20.09
CA TRP A 69 -8.15 -1.65 -21.30
C TRP A 69 -9.28 -1.05 -22.13
N GLN A 70 -10.40 -1.76 -22.25
CA GLN A 70 -11.59 -1.26 -22.96
C GLN A 70 -12.17 -0.02 -22.29
N GLN A 71 -12.20 0.03 -20.95
CA GLN A 71 -12.69 1.17 -20.17
C GLN A 71 -11.74 2.38 -20.15
N MET A 72 -10.50 2.25 -20.67
CA MET A 72 -9.55 3.36 -20.72
C MET A 72 -9.83 4.32 -21.88
N SER A 73 -9.68 5.61 -21.61
CA SER A 73 -9.58 6.67 -22.63
C SER A 73 -8.32 6.48 -23.51
N PRO A 74 -8.26 7.09 -24.72
CA PRO A 74 -7.08 7.06 -25.57
C PRO A 74 -5.78 7.48 -24.85
N GLU A 75 -5.84 8.52 -24.02
CA GLU A 75 -4.70 9.03 -23.25
C GLU A 75 -4.24 8.01 -22.18
N GLN A 76 -5.20 7.38 -21.50
CA GLN A 76 -4.90 6.33 -20.52
C GLN A 76 -4.27 5.09 -21.18
N ARG A 77 -4.75 4.70 -22.36
CA ARG A 77 -4.19 3.61 -23.17
C ARG A 77 -2.76 3.94 -23.60
N HIS A 78 -2.52 5.16 -24.08
CA HIS A 78 -1.17 5.60 -24.43
C HIS A 78 -0.22 5.53 -23.23
N ALA A 79 -0.60 6.10 -22.10
CA ALA A 79 0.19 6.04 -20.86
C ALA A 79 0.42 4.60 -20.36
N ALA A 80 -0.55 3.69 -20.57
CA ALA A 80 -0.41 2.28 -20.26
C ALA A 80 0.58 1.57 -21.20
N ALA A 81 0.51 1.85 -22.49
CA ALA A 81 1.44 1.32 -23.49
C ALA A 81 2.89 1.74 -23.19
N GLU A 82 3.12 3.01 -22.84
CA GLU A 82 4.45 3.47 -22.43
C GLU A 82 4.97 2.77 -21.16
N ARG A 83 4.10 2.56 -20.16
CA ARG A 83 4.46 1.81 -18.96
C ARG A 83 4.85 0.37 -19.30
N LEU A 84 4.14 -0.25 -20.24
CA LEU A 84 4.44 -1.60 -20.71
C LEU A 84 5.76 -1.66 -21.47
N ALA A 85 6.05 -0.68 -22.33
CA ALA A 85 7.33 -0.58 -23.03
C ALA A 85 8.49 -0.50 -22.02
N ARG A 86 8.41 0.43 -21.06
CA ARG A 86 9.42 0.54 -19.98
C ARG A 86 9.56 -0.75 -19.17
N TRP A 87 8.47 -1.45 -18.91
CA TRP A 87 8.50 -2.75 -18.21
C TRP A 87 9.22 -3.83 -19.03
N ARG A 88 9.01 -3.86 -20.35
CA ARG A 88 9.72 -4.75 -21.28
C ARG A 88 11.21 -4.45 -21.33
N ASP A 89 11.62 -3.22 -21.07
CA ASP A 89 13.05 -2.87 -21.05
C ASP A 89 13.73 -3.18 -19.71
N TYR A 90 12.98 -3.58 -18.67
CA TYR A 90 13.57 -3.97 -17.39
C TYR A 90 14.29 -5.33 -17.48
N SER A 91 15.47 -5.41 -16.86
CA SER A 91 16.17 -6.68 -16.66
C SER A 91 15.32 -7.68 -15.85
N PRO A 92 15.57 -9.00 -15.98
CA PRO A 92 14.86 -10.02 -15.22
C PRO A 92 14.85 -9.75 -13.71
N GLU A 93 15.98 -9.28 -13.15
CA GLU A 93 16.16 -8.96 -11.74
C GLU A 93 15.30 -7.76 -11.34
N ARG A 94 15.30 -6.70 -12.16
CA ARG A 94 14.45 -5.52 -11.91
C ARG A 94 12.97 -5.88 -11.97
N ARG A 95 12.55 -6.72 -12.92
CA ARG A 95 11.17 -7.21 -12.99
C ARG A 95 10.82 -8.05 -11.76
N ALA A 96 11.72 -8.91 -11.29
CA ALA A 96 11.51 -9.72 -10.09
C ALA A 96 11.34 -8.84 -8.84
N GLN A 97 12.22 -7.84 -8.64
CA GLN A 97 12.10 -6.89 -7.55
C GLN A 97 10.81 -6.09 -7.60
N ALA A 98 10.38 -5.65 -8.79
CA ALA A 98 9.14 -4.91 -8.94
C ALA A 98 7.90 -5.77 -8.65
N ARG A 99 7.88 -7.04 -9.12
CA ARG A 99 6.83 -8.01 -8.77
C ARG A 99 6.75 -8.22 -7.27
N GLU A 100 7.89 -8.38 -6.60
CA GLU A 100 7.93 -8.56 -5.15
C GLU A 100 7.39 -7.34 -4.39
N ARG A 101 7.81 -6.14 -4.77
CA ARG A 101 7.27 -4.89 -4.19
C ARG A 101 5.76 -4.78 -4.42
N PHE A 102 5.27 -5.19 -5.59
CA PHE A 102 3.83 -5.17 -5.88
C PHE A 102 3.06 -6.19 -5.04
N ARG A 103 3.60 -7.39 -4.81
CA ARG A 103 3.03 -8.39 -3.90
C ARG A 103 2.91 -7.81 -2.48
N GLN A 104 3.99 -7.24 -1.96
CA GLN A 104 4.00 -6.61 -0.64
C GLN A 104 2.98 -5.47 -0.55
N TYR A 105 2.86 -4.65 -1.60
CA TYR A 105 1.86 -3.59 -1.66
C TYR A 105 0.43 -4.14 -1.66
N ARG A 106 0.13 -5.19 -2.43
CA ARG A 106 -1.20 -5.81 -2.46
C ARG A 106 -1.60 -6.42 -1.12
N ALA A 107 -0.62 -6.97 -0.39
CA ALA A 107 -0.80 -7.55 0.93
C ALA A 107 -1.03 -6.51 2.05
N LEU A 108 -0.83 -5.21 1.78
CA LEU A 108 -1.15 -4.17 2.76
C LEU A 108 -2.66 -4.09 3.02
N PRO A 109 -3.09 -3.80 4.27
CA PRO A 109 -4.48 -3.50 4.57
C PRO A 109 -5.04 -2.35 3.71
N PRO A 110 -6.34 -2.37 3.37
CA PRO A 110 -6.97 -1.37 2.51
C PRO A 110 -6.67 0.08 2.91
N GLU A 111 -6.69 0.39 4.20
CA GLU A 111 -6.48 1.73 4.76
C GLU A 111 -5.02 2.17 4.53
N GLN A 112 -4.07 1.25 4.64
CA GLN A 112 -2.66 1.53 4.40
C GLN A 112 -2.40 1.76 2.91
N ARG A 113 -3.04 0.99 2.03
CA ARG A 113 -2.96 1.20 0.58
C ARG A 113 -3.54 2.55 0.18
N ALA A 114 -4.75 2.88 0.67
CA ALA A 114 -5.40 4.16 0.42
C ALA A 114 -4.55 5.35 0.90
N ARG A 115 -3.92 5.23 2.07
CA ARG A 115 -2.98 6.24 2.58
C ARG A 115 -1.77 6.41 1.66
N LEU A 116 -1.19 5.32 1.18
CA LEU A 116 -0.04 5.39 0.28
C LEU A 116 -0.42 6.03 -1.06
N GLN A 117 -1.58 5.69 -1.61
CA GLN A 117 -2.13 6.31 -2.82
C GLN A 117 -2.32 7.82 -2.65
N ARG A 118 -2.91 8.28 -1.53
CA ARG A 118 -3.08 9.72 -1.25
C ARG A 118 -1.74 10.45 -1.17
N ARG A 119 -0.76 9.90 -0.44
CA ARG A 119 0.58 10.48 -0.33
C ARG A 119 1.29 10.54 -1.67
N PHE A 120 1.15 9.49 -2.49
CA PHE A 120 1.71 9.47 -3.83
C PHE A 120 1.05 10.51 -4.74
N ALA A 121 -0.27 10.66 -4.70
CA ALA A 121 -0.98 11.70 -5.44
C ALA A 121 -0.53 13.11 -5.04
N GLN A 122 -0.40 13.38 -3.72
CA GLN A 122 0.14 14.64 -3.21
C GLN A 122 1.56 14.90 -3.73
N PHE A 123 2.43 13.89 -3.68
CA PHE A 123 3.78 13.99 -4.21
C PHE A 123 3.79 14.30 -5.72
N GLN A 124 2.91 13.67 -6.50
CA GLN A 124 2.82 13.89 -7.94
C GLN A 124 2.33 15.30 -8.29
N ASN A 125 1.52 15.92 -7.42
CA ASN A 125 1.02 17.29 -7.57
C ASN A 125 2.04 18.36 -7.15
N LEU A 126 3.19 17.99 -6.59
CA LEU A 126 4.24 18.94 -6.25
C LEU A 126 4.90 19.53 -7.52
N PRO A 127 5.38 20.79 -7.48
CA PRO A 127 6.15 21.37 -8.57
C PRO A 127 7.32 20.48 -8.98
N PRO A 128 7.64 20.36 -10.29
CA PRO A 128 8.70 19.49 -10.79
C PRO A 128 10.04 19.64 -10.07
N GLU A 129 10.42 20.88 -9.75
CA GLU A 129 11.66 21.24 -9.06
C GLU A 129 11.66 20.71 -7.63
N GLN A 130 10.51 20.82 -6.94
CA GLN A 130 10.36 20.33 -5.58
C GLN A 130 10.44 18.80 -5.54
N ARG A 131 9.78 18.11 -6.50
CA ARG A 131 9.90 16.65 -6.63
C ARG A 131 11.33 16.22 -6.91
N ALA A 132 12.04 16.93 -7.79
CA ALA A 132 13.43 16.65 -8.12
C ALA A 132 14.34 16.81 -6.90
N ARG A 133 14.17 17.89 -6.12
CA ARG A 133 14.91 18.10 -4.86
C ARG A 133 14.65 16.98 -3.85
N MET A 134 13.40 16.55 -3.70
CA MET A 134 13.05 15.45 -2.80
C MET A 134 13.67 14.12 -3.23
N ARG A 135 13.66 13.80 -4.54
CA ARG A 135 14.31 12.61 -5.09
C ARG A 135 15.82 12.64 -4.86
N ALA A 136 16.48 13.74 -5.22
CA ALA A 136 17.93 13.91 -5.03
C ALA A 136 18.33 13.78 -3.55
N ARG A 137 17.53 14.33 -2.63
CA ARG A 137 17.75 14.16 -1.18
C ARG A 137 17.67 12.68 -0.78
N PHE A 138 16.65 11.96 -1.23
CA PHE A 138 16.48 10.54 -0.91
C PHE A 138 17.59 9.66 -1.51
N GLU A 139 18.03 9.97 -2.72
CA GLU A 139 19.14 9.28 -3.39
C GLU A 139 20.47 9.47 -2.65
N ARG A 140 20.69 10.63 -2.02
CA ARG A 140 21.89 10.90 -1.21
C ARG A 140 21.85 10.26 0.19
N MET A 141 20.70 9.78 0.67
CA MET A 141 20.60 9.13 1.98
C MET A 141 21.35 7.80 1.97
N SER A 142 22.09 7.54 3.06
CA SER A 142 22.68 6.24 3.37
C SER A 142 21.61 5.16 3.56
N PRO A 143 21.96 3.87 3.47
CA PRO A 143 21.01 2.78 3.73
C PRO A 143 20.35 2.87 5.12
N ALA A 144 21.08 3.33 6.14
CA ALA A 144 20.54 3.53 7.49
C ALA A 144 19.51 4.67 7.53
N GLU A 145 19.82 5.81 6.91
CA GLU A 145 18.90 6.95 6.81
C GLU A 145 17.65 6.62 5.99
N ARG A 146 17.78 5.85 4.90
CA ARG A 146 16.62 5.39 4.13
C ARG A 146 15.73 4.45 4.95
N ARG A 147 16.31 3.54 5.73
CA ARG A 147 15.55 2.68 6.66
C ARG A 147 14.81 3.52 7.71
N ALA A 148 15.48 4.50 8.31
CA ALA A 148 14.88 5.44 9.26
C ALA A 148 13.79 6.29 8.60
N PHE A 149 13.97 6.74 7.36
CA PHE A 149 12.96 7.47 6.59
C PHE A 149 11.73 6.60 6.31
N HIS A 150 11.91 5.33 5.91
CA HIS A 150 10.81 4.39 5.71
C HIS A 150 10.11 4.01 7.02
N GLN A 151 10.86 3.83 8.11
CA GLN A 151 10.29 3.65 9.44
C GLN A 151 9.54 4.90 9.89
N GLY A 152 10.09 6.10 9.72
CA GLY A 152 9.43 7.37 10.01
C GLY A 152 8.22 7.64 9.12
N ALA A 153 8.18 7.13 7.89
CA ALA A 153 7.00 7.20 7.04
C ALA A 153 5.92 6.19 7.45
N ARG A 154 6.31 5.01 7.98
CA ARG A 154 5.43 4.00 8.59
C ARG A 154 4.88 4.48 9.94
N LEU A 155 5.75 4.93 10.83
CA LEU A 155 5.43 5.49 12.14
C LEU A 155 4.71 6.83 11.99
N GLY A 156 5.08 7.66 11.03
CA GLY A 156 4.38 8.89 10.66
C GLY A 156 3.03 8.66 9.99
N ALA A 157 2.56 7.42 9.87
CA ALA A 157 1.15 7.14 9.62
C ALA A 157 0.34 6.87 10.89
N ALA A 158 1.00 6.48 11.99
CA ALA A 158 0.43 6.36 13.32
C ALA A 158 0.69 7.61 14.19
N ALA A 159 1.70 8.42 13.84
CA ALA A 159 2.26 9.51 14.64
C ALA A 159 2.27 10.88 13.92
N ALA A 160 1.68 11.02 12.73
CA ALA A 160 1.51 12.33 12.09
C ALA A 160 0.49 13.17 12.91
N GLY A 161 1.00 13.85 13.94
CA GLY A 161 0.23 14.69 14.85
C GLY A 161 0.69 14.63 16.30
N ARG A 162 1.44 13.59 16.69
CA ARG A 162 2.05 13.49 18.02
C ARG A 162 3.51 13.92 17.93
N PRO A 163 3.89 15.08 18.50
CA PRO A 163 5.29 15.45 18.56
C PRO A 163 6.06 14.39 19.37
N ALA A 164 7.31 14.11 18.99
CA ALA A 164 8.15 13.18 19.73
C ALA A 164 8.88 13.88 20.90
N GLY A 165 9.22 13.12 21.94
CA GLY A 165 9.96 13.61 23.10
C GLY A 165 9.11 14.49 24.03
N LEU A 166 9.74 15.50 24.65
CA LEU A 166 9.17 16.41 25.66
C LEU A 166 7.78 17.00 25.33
N LEU A 167 7.40 17.07 24.06
CA LEU A 167 6.14 17.67 23.62
C LEU A 167 5.00 16.67 23.42
N ALA A 168 5.27 15.36 23.53
CA ALA A 168 4.36 14.28 23.11
C ALA A 168 2.99 14.31 23.80
N ASP A 169 3.00 14.65 25.09
CA ASP A 169 1.82 14.61 25.95
C ASP A 169 1.20 15.99 26.20
N LEU A 170 1.69 17.04 25.52
CA LEU A 170 1.15 18.40 25.65
C LEU A 170 -0.04 18.68 24.71
N PRO A 171 -1.04 19.44 25.19
CA PRO A 171 -2.11 20.00 24.35
C PRO A 171 -1.54 20.84 23.19
N PRO A 172 -2.16 20.83 22.00
CA PRO A 172 -1.63 21.52 20.82
C PRO A 172 -1.30 23.00 21.03
N HIS A 173 -2.10 23.73 21.82
CA HIS A 173 -1.92 25.16 22.07
C HIS A 173 -0.70 25.46 22.95
N GLU A 174 -0.31 24.55 23.85
CA GLU A 174 0.87 24.74 24.71
C GLU A 174 2.19 24.46 23.98
N ARG A 175 2.15 23.59 22.96
CA ARG A 175 3.35 23.11 22.26
C ARG A 175 4.20 24.23 21.66
N ARG A 176 3.57 25.32 21.19
CA ARG A 176 4.28 26.46 20.61
C ARG A 176 5.12 27.17 21.66
N ALA A 177 4.48 27.59 22.75
CA ALA A 177 5.16 28.28 23.86
C ALA A 177 6.26 27.40 24.48
N THR A 178 6.01 26.10 24.67
CA THR A 178 7.04 25.17 25.17
C THR A 178 8.21 25.04 24.19
N ARG A 179 7.96 25.05 22.88
CA ARG A 179 9.02 24.99 21.87
C ARG A 179 9.89 26.25 21.89
N GLU A 180 9.26 27.43 21.96
CA GLU A 180 9.95 28.72 22.05
C GLU A 180 10.80 28.79 23.33
N MET A 181 10.25 28.36 24.47
CA MET A 181 10.99 28.23 25.73
C MET A 181 12.21 27.29 25.60
N ILE A 182 12.05 26.09 25.02
CA ILE A 182 13.16 25.13 24.85
C ILE A 182 14.25 25.68 23.91
N GLN A 183 13.90 26.53 22.95
CA GLN A 183 14.87 27.16 22.05
C GLN A 183 15.75 28.21 22.76
N GLN A 184 15.26 28.79 23.86
CA GLN A 184 16.01 29.76 24.66
C GLN A 184 16.95 29.11 25.68
N LEU A 185 16.78 27.82 25.98
CA LEU A 185 17.60 27.12 26.97
C LEU A 185 19.00 26.80 26.44
N THR A 186 19.98 26.83 27.33
CA THR A 186 21.33 26.34 27.05
C THR A 186 21.32 24.82 26.76
N PRO A 187 22.34 24.28 26.03
CA PRO A 187 22.43 22.84 25.79
C PRO A 187 22.45 22.00 27.07
N GLN A 188 23.04 22.50 28.16
CA GLN A 188 23.08 21.82 29.45
C GLN A 188 21.69 21.79 30.10
N SER A 189 21.02 22.94 30.19
CA SER A 189 19.68 23.05 30.78
C SER A 189 18.64 22.26 29.98
N LYS A 190 18.76 22.21 28.66
CA LYS A 190 17.93 21.35 27.81
C LYS A 190 18.11 19.86 28.11
N ARG A 191 19.35 19.41 28.39
CA ARG A 191 19.62 18.03 28.81
C ARG A 191 19.05 17.76 30.21
N ALA A 192 19.19 18.69 31.14
CA ALA A 192 18.64 18.58 32.49
C ALA A 192 17.11 18.49 32.47
N LEU A 193 16.44 19.38 31.73
CA LEU A 193 14.99 19.37 31.53
C LEU A 193 14.51 18.04 30.94
N ARG A 194 15.21 17.53 29.92
CA ARG A 194 14.90 16.25 29.31
C ARG A 194 14.98 15.10 30.32
N ARG A 195 16.07 15.00 31.09
CA ARG A 195 16.22 13.96 32.12
C ARG A 195 15.11 14.03 33.17
N ARG A 196 14.77 15.24 33.64
CA ARG A 196 13.69 15.43 34.64
C ARG A 196 12.32 15.01 34.08
N VAL A 197 12.01 15.35 32.83
CA VAL A 197 10.74 14.95 32.20
C VAL A 197 10.69 13.45 31.88
N GLU A 198 11.82 12.85 31.48
CA GLU A 198 11.89 11.40 31.23
C GLU A 198 11.79 10.58 32.54
N ALA A 199 12.24 11.13 33.66
CA ALA A 199 12.12 10.49 34.98
C ALA A 199 10.76 10.72 35.67
N ALA A 200 9.95 11.64 35.15
CA ALA A 200 8.67 12.03 35.73
C ALA A 200 7.50 11.26 35.09
N THR A 201 6.39 11.15 35.82
CA THR A 201 5.12 10.72 35.22
C THR A 201 4.62 11.75 34.20
N PRO A 202 3.68 11.40 33.28
CA PRO A 202 3.15 12.36 32.32
C PRO A 202 2.54 13.61 32.98
N GLU A 203 1.89 13.47 34.14
CA GLU A 203 1.33 14.60 34.90
C GLU A 203 2.40 15.50 35.49
N GLU A 204 3.39 14.91 36.15
CA GLU A 204 4.53 15.64 36.73
C GLU A 204 5.37 16.32 35.65
N GLY A 205 5.57 15.66 34.51
CA GLY A 205 6.25 16.22 33.34
C GLY A 205 5.52 17.42 32.76
N ARG A 206 4.18 17.37 32.66
CA ARG A 206 3.36 18.52 32.24
C ARG A 206 3.46 19.67 33.25
N ALA A 207 3.34 19.39 34.55
CA ALA A 207 3.45 20.40 35.59
C ALA A 207 4.83 21.07 35.62
N LEU A 208 5.90 20.30 35.40
CA LEU A 208 7.25 20.84 35.25
C LEU A 208 7.35 21.76 34.03
N LEU A 209 6.83 21.35 32.87
CA LEU A 209 6.86 22.17 31.66
C LEU A 209 5.98 23.41 31.75
N GLN A 210 4.92 23.39 32.56
CA GLN A 210 4.14 24.57 32.88
C GLN A 210 4.95 25.53 33.75
N ARG A 211 5.48 25.06 34.88
CA ARG A 211 6.34 25.88 35.77
C ARG A 211 7.49 26.53 35.00
N MET A 212 8.15 25.79 34.11
CA MET A 212 9.24 26.34 33.30
C MET A 212 8.78 27.48 32.38
N ARG A 213 7.56 27.43 31.82
CA ARG A 213 7.04 28.52 30.98
C ARG A 213 6.75 29.79 31.78
N ASP A 214 6.35 29.62 33.04
CA ASP A 214 5.96 30.72 33.93
C ASP A 214 7.18 31.47 34.51
N LEU A 215 8.34 30.80 34.56
CA LEU A 215 9.60 31.42 34.99
C LEU A 215 10.23 32.33 33.92
N SER A 216 11.01 33.32 34.34
CA SER A 216 11.88 34.09 33.43
C SER A 216 13.02 33.21 32.87
N PRO A 217 13.68 33.60 31.75
CA PRO A 217 14.80 32.84 31.20
C PRO A 217 15.92 32.57 32.23
N GLU A 218 16.28 33.56 33.03
CA GLU A 218 17.32 33.46 34.06
C GLU A 218 16.89 32.48 35.18
N GLN A 219 15.64 32.56 35.61
CA GLN A 219 15.09 31.67 36.64
C GLN A 219 15.01 30.21 36.16
N ARG A 220 14.68 29.98 34.87
CA ARG A 220 14.68 28.63 34.28
C ARG A 220 16.07 28.00 34.29
N GLU A 221 17.09 28.77 33.92
CA GLU A 221 18.47 28.29 33.92
C GLU A 221 18.91 27.93 35.34
N ALA A 222 18.65 28.79 36.33
CA ALA A 222 18.97 28.51 37.73
C ALA A 222 18.24 27.27 38.27
N GLU A 223 16.96 27.10 37.93
CA GLU A 223 16.14 25.96 38.37
C GLU A 223 16.53 24.62 37.72
N LEU A 224 17.11 24.65 36.51
CA LEU A 224 17.57 23.46 35.79
C LEU A 224 19.02 23.08 36.12
N GLN A 225 19.74 23.94 36.84
CA GLN A 225 21.10 23.72 37.32
C GLN A 225 21.18 23.25 38.78
N ARG A 226 20.07 23.31 39.51
CA ARG A 226 19.90 22.67 40.83
C ARG A 226 19.74 21.16 40.69
#